data_AF-A0A9D7WYE0-F1
#
_entry.id   AF-A0A9D7WYE0-F1
#
_cell.length_a   1.000
_cell.length_b   1.000
_cell.length_c   1.000
_cell.angle_alpha   90.00
_cell.angle_beta   90.00
_cell.angle_gamma   90.00
#
_symmetry.space_group_name_H-M   'P 1'
#
loop_
_entity.id
_entity.type
_entity.pdbx_description
1 polymer ?
#
loop_
_entity_poly.entity_id
_entity_poly.type
_entity_poly.pdbx_seq_one_letter_code
_entity_poly.pdbx_strand_id
1 'polypeptide(L)' 'MGTTTYFENIIHDDNPKSVETIDVEAGTTSYLGHQQMFLRVGEKKLILDEKTEKEFLDAFHRIGHYLGHY' A
#
# COMPACT_ATOMS: atom_id res chain seq x y z
N MET A 1 -7.50 -11.38 16.29
CA MET A 1 -6.62 -10.53 15.48
C MET A 1 -6.90 -10.85 14.03
N GLY A 2 -7.51 -9.92 13.29
CA GLY A 2 -7.87 -10.14 11.89
C GLY A 2 -6.94 -9.34 10.99
N THR A 3 -6.40 -9.99 9.96
CA THR A 3 -5.67 -9.34 8.87
C THR A 3 -6.39 -9.70 7.57
N THR A 4 -6.66 -8.69 6.74
CA THR A 4 -7.23 -8.88 5.41
C THR A 4 -6.28 -8.25 4.40
N THR A 5 -5.70 -9.07 3.53
CA THR A 5 -4.81 -8.61 2.46
C THR A 5 -5.62 -8.23 1.23
N TYR A 6 -5.38 -7.04 0.68
CA TYR A 6 -6.08 -6.54 -0.51
C TYR A 6 -5.19 -6.47 -1.75
N PHE A 7 -3.87 -6.31 -1.55
CA PHE A 7 -2.90 -6.29 -2.62
C PHE A 7 -1.64 -7.00 -2.14
N GLU A 8 -1.12 -7.94 -2.94
CA GLU A 8 0.15 -8.60 -2.71
C GLU A 8 0.75 -8.93 -4.08
N ASN A 9 1.80 -8.20 -4.47
CA ASN A 9 2.43 -8.40 -5.77
C ASN A 9 3.87 -7.89 -5.81
N ILE A 10 4.63 -8.38 -6.78
CA ILE A 10 5.93 -7.83 -7.14
C ILE A 10 5.70 -6.74 -8.19
N ILE A 11 6.03 -5.51 -7.85
CA ILE A 11 5.97 -4.37 -8.77
C ILE A 11 7.29 -4.30 -9.53
N HIS A 12 7.21 -4.14 -10.84
CA HIS A 12 8.35 -3.97 -11.73
C HIS A 12 8.48 -2.49 -12.13
N ASP A 13 9.71 -1.99 -12.21
CA ASP A 13 9.97 -0.69 -12.82
C ASP A 13 9.64 -0.74 -14.32
N ASP A 14 8.85 0.22 -14.80
CA ASP A 14 8.44 0.34 -16.20
C ASP A 14 9.55 0.94 -17.08
N ASN A 15 10.64 1.42 -16.48
CA ASN A 15 11.82 1.83 -17.22
C ASN A 15 12.50 0.60 -17.87
N PRO A 16 12.57 0.51 -19.21
CA PRO A 16 13.12 -0.66 -19.90
C PRO A 16 14.63 -0.85 -19.71
N LYS A 17 15.33 0.12 -19.10
CA LYS A 17 16.74 0.03 -18.73
C LYS A 17 16.96 -0.37 -17.27
N SER A 18 15.88 -0.45 -16.49
CA SER A 18 15.89 -0.85 -15.09
C SER A 18 15.45 -2.29 -14.95
N VAL A 19 16.00 -2.99 -13.96
CA VAL A 19 15.57 -4.33 -13.55
C VAL A 19 15.08 -4.31 -12.10
N GLU A 20 14.79 -3.12 -11.58
CA GLU A 20 14.35 -2.95 -10.21
C GLU A 20 12.95 -3.52 -10.03
N THR A 21 12.80 -4.29 -8.95
CA THR A 21 11.53 -4.88 -8.53
C THR A 21 11.37 -4.68 -7.04
N ILE A 22 10.12 -4.57 -6.61
CA ILE A 22 9.81 -4.41 -5.19
C ILE A 22 8.56 -5.19 -4.83
N ASP A 23 8.66 -6.03 -3.80
CA ASP A 23 7.53 -6.73 -3.22
C ASP A 23 6.68 -5.73 -2.42
N VAL A 24 5.39 -5.66 -2.73
CA VAL A 24 4.43 -4.79 -2.05
C VAL A 24 3.23 -5.60 -1.61
N GLU A 25 2.93 -5.48 -0.31
CA GLU A 25 1.72 -6.03 0.30
C GLU A 25 0.98 -4.91 1.03
N ALA A 26 -0.32 -4.76 0.77
CA ALA A 26 -1.17 -3.78 1.43
C ALA A 26 -2.49 -4.42 1.87
N GLY A 27 -2.95 -4.03 3.04
CA GLY A 27 -4.14 -4.62 3.64
C GLY A 27 -4.63 -3.87 4.86
N THR A 28 -5.60 -4.45 5.56
CA THR A 28 -6.06 -4.00 6.87
C THR A 28 -5.67 -4.98 7.96
N THR A 29 -5.45 -4.46 9.16
CA THR A 29 -5.14 -5.23 10.36
C THR A 29 -5.83 -4.65 11.58
N SER A 30 -6.06 -5.48 12.59
CA SER A 30 -6.60 -5.07 13.90
C SER A 30 -5.57 -5.19 15.04
N TYR A 31 -4.27 -5.11 14.72
CA TYR A 31 -3.18 -5.44 15.64
C TYR A 31 -3.17 -4.57 16.91
N LEU A 32 -3.43 -3.26 16.79
CA LEU A 32 -3.46 -2.32 17.93
C LEU A 32 -4.87 -2.11 18.51
N GLY A 33 -5.75 -3.12 18.39
CA GLY A 33 -7.08 -3.09 18.99
C GLY A 33 -8.14 -2.26 18.24
N HIS A 34 -7.79 -1.68 17.09
CA HIS A 34 -8.69 -1.01 16.16
C HIS A 34 -8.28 -1.34 14.72
N GLN A 35 -9.18 -1.15 13.75
CA GLN A 35 -8.88 -1.40 12.34
C GLN A 35 -7.92 -0.32 11.80
N GLN A 36 -6.87 -0.76 11.11
CA GLN A 36 -5.80 0.09 10.58
C GLN A 36 -5.31 -0.45 9.24
N MET A 37 -4.79 0.42 8.40
CA MET A 37 -4.04 0.01 7.22
C MET A 37 -2.62 -0.46 7.60
N PHE A 38 -2.15 -1.51 6.93
CA PHE A 38 -0.74 -1.86 6.91
C PHE A 38 -0.20 -1.84 5.49
N LEU A 39 1.11 -1.58 5.38
CA LEU A 39 1.84 -1.56 4.12
C LEU A 39 3.20 -2.23 4.34
N ARG A 40 3.54 -3.21 3.50
CA ARG A 40 4.86 -3.82 3.40
C ARG A 40 5.46 -3.43 2.05
N VAL A 41 6.68 -2.91 2.07
CA VAL A 41 7.45 -2.52 0.89
C VAL A 41 8.85 -3.10 1.04
N GLY A 42 9.15 -4.12 0.24
CA GLY A 42 10.30 -4.99 0.44
C GLY A 42 10.27 -5.65 1.82
N GLU A 43 11.33 -5.48 2.59
CA GLU A 43 11.46 -6.06 3.94
C GLU A 43 10.85 -5.17 5.04
N LYS A 44 10.46 -3.93 4.72
CA LYS A 44 9.91 -2.99 5.70
C LYS A 44 8.40 -3.17 5.80
N LYS A 45 7.90 -3.39 7.01
CA LYS A 45 6.47 -3.44 7.32
C LYS A 45 6.09 -2.30 8.25
N LEU A 46 5.04 -1.56 7.89
CA LEU A 46 4.50 -0.43 8.64
C LEU A 46 3.01 -0.65 8.90
N ILE A 47 2.57 -0.32 10.11
CA ILE A 47 1.15 -0.14 10.45
C ILE A 47 0.95 1.37 10.53
N LEU A 48 0.03 1.92 9.75
CA LEU A 48 -0.17 3.36 9.66
C LEU A 48 -1.04 3.85 10.82
N ASP A 49 -0.76 5.07 11.27
CA ASP A 49 -1.67 5.82 12.12
C ASP A 49 -2.85 6.38 11.29
N GLU A 50 -3.95 6.73 11.96
CA GLU A 50 -5.19 7.15 11.30
C GLU A 50 -5.01 8.38 10.40
N LYS A 51 -4.16 9.34 10.78
CA LYS A 51 -3.94 10.55 9.99
C LYS A 51 -3.18 10.21 8.71
N THR A 52 -2.06 9.49 8.86
CA THR A 52 -1.21 9.08 7.73
C THR A 52 -1.97 8.16 6.78
N GLU A 53 -2.80 7.23 7.30
CA GLU A 53 -3.66 6.35 6.49
C GLU A 53 -4.58 7.16 5.57
N LYS A 54 -5.28 8.16 6.11
CA LYS A 54 -6.20 9.01 5.32
C LYS A 54 -5.48 9.79 4.24
N GLU A 55 -4.35 10.41 4.58
CA GLU A 55 -3.54 11.17 3.62
C GLU A 55 -3.00 10.27 2.50
N PHE A 56 -2.56 9.05 2.85
CA PHE A 56 -2.07 8.08 1.88
C PHE A 56 -3.18 7.64 0.91
N LEU A 57 -4.35 7.24 1.42
CA LEU A 57 -5.47 6.81 0.57
C LEU A 57 -5.95 7.92 -0.36
N ASP A 58 -6.07 9.16 0.13
CA ASP A 58 -6.46 10.32 -0.67
C ASP A 58 -5.43 10.60 -1.78
N ALA A 59 -4.13 10.47 -1.50
CA ALA A 59 -3.09 10.62 -2.52
C ALA A 59 -3.23 9.60 -3.66
N PHE A 60 -3.45 8.32 -3.35
CA PHE A 60 -3.67 7.30 -4.39
C PHE A 60 -4.94 7.58 -5.19
N HIS A 61 -6.03 7.94 -4.51
CA HIS A 61 -7.29 8.29 -5.15
C HIS A 61 -7.15 9.49 -6.10
N ARG A 62 -6.32 10.48 -5.76
CA ARG A 62 -6.04 11.60 -6.68
C ARG A 62 -5.23 11.16 -7.89
N ILE A 63 -4.22 10.30 -7.71
CA ILE A 63 -3.37 9.79 -8.80
C ILE A 63 -4.20 9.02 -9.81
N GLY A 64 -4.98 8.03 -9.38
CA GLY A 64 -5.77 7.26 -10.35
C GLY A 64 -6.86 8.11 -11.02
N HIS A 65 -7.37 9.17 -10.37
CA HIS A 65 -8.37 10.05 -10.98
C HIS A 65 -7.72 10.88 -12.06
N TYR A 66 -6.52 11.39 -11.79
CA TYR A 66 -5.70 12.07 -12.77
C TYR A 66 -5.36 11.19 -13.97
N LEU A 67 -5.06 9.90 -13.76
CA LEU A 67 -4.73 8.95 -14.82
C LEU A 67 -5.95 8.30 -15.51
N GLY A 68 -7.16 8.53 -15.01
CA GLY A 68 -8.38 7.94 -15.56
C GLY A 68 -8.57 6.44 -15.26
N HIS A 69 -8.03 5.96 -14.14
CA HIS A 69 -8.14 4.57 -13.67
C HIS A 69 -9.26 4.33 -12.64
N TYR A 70 -10.24 5.25 -12.52
CA TYR A 70 -11.41 5.15 -11.65
C TYR A 70 -12.73 5.25 -12.40
#